data_AF-A0A497AZH2-F1
#
_entry.id   AF-A0A497AZH2-F1
#
_cell.length_a   1.000
_cell.length_b   1.000
_cell.length_c   1.000
_cell.angle_alpha   90.00
_cell.angle_beta   90.00
_cell.angle_gamma   90.00
#
_symmetry.space_group_name_H-M   'P 1'
#
loop_
_entity.id
_entity.type
_entity.pdbx_description
1 polymer ?
#
loop_
_entity_poly.entity_id
_entity_poly.type
_entity_poly.pdbx_seq_one_letter_code
_entity_poly.pdbx_strand_id
1 'polypeptide(L)' 'FLEEGIVDSTGVLELVMFVEETFGVTVEDEEILPENFDSVTQLARYVRVKTGEVKSDAGERLSTA' A
#
# COMPACT_ATOMS: atom_id res chain seq x y z
N PHE A 1 -7.21 10.23 1.09
CA PHE A 1 -6.19 11.04 0.38
C PHE A 1 -6.78 11.66 -0.87
N LEU A 2 -7.42 10.84 -1.71
CA LEU A 2 -8.15 11.28 -2.90
C LEU A 2 -9.47 11.94 -2.49
N GLU A 3 -10.20 11.35 -1.54
CA GLU A 3 -11.49 11.91 -1.08
C GLU A 3 -11.29 13.23 -0.31
N GLU A 4 -10.18 13.34 0.41
CA GLU A 4 -9.79 14.53 1.18
C GLU A 4 -9.11 15.61 0.31
N GLY A 5 -8.89 15.36 -0.98
CA GLY A 5 -8.22 16.30 -1.90
C GLY A 5 -6.75 16.58 -1.56
N ILE A 6 -6.09 15.66 -0.84
CA ILE A 6 -4.67 15.74 -0.47
C ILE A 6 -3.78 15.28 -1.63
N VAL A 7 -4.27 14.32 -2.43
CA VAL A 7 -3.57 13.75 -3.57
C VAL A 7 -4.43 13.95 -4.82
N ASP A 8 -3.85 14.55 -5.85
CA ASP A 8 -4.48 14.74 -7.15
C ASP A 8 -4.39 13.47 -8.01
N SER A 9 -5.13 13.42 -9.12
CA SER A 9 -5.08 12.29 -10.07
C SER A 9 -3.68 11.97 -10.58
N THR A 10 -2.79 12.98 -10.68
CA THR A 10 -1.39 12.79 -11.06
C THR A 10 -0.55 12.24 -9.92
N GLY A 11 -0.81 12.64 -8.67
CA GLY A 11 -0.08 12.16 -7.50
C GLY A 11 -0.32 10.67 -7.23
N VAL A 12 -1.46 10.12 -7.67
CA VAL A 12 -1.70 8.67 -7.64
C VAL A 12 -0.70 7.92 -8.51
N LEU A 13 -0.39 8.44 -9.71
CA LEU A 13 0.58 7.82 -10.61
C LEU A 13 1.99 7.81 -10.00
N GLU A 14 2.37 8.89 -9.30
CA GLU A 14 3.64 8.94 -8.56
C GLU A 14 3.69 7.92 -7.42
N LEU A 15 2.58 7.74 -6.69
CA LEU A 15 2.47 6.70 -5.66
C LEU A 15 2.55 5.29 -6.24
N VAL A 16 1.94 5.06 -7.41
CA VAL A 16 2.03 3.79 -8.12
C VAL A 16 3.49 3.50 -8.49
N MET A 17 4.16 4.44 -9.19
CA MET A 17 5.57 4.29 -9.54
C MET A 17 6.45 4.05 -8.31
N PHE A 18 6.24 4.81 -7.24
CA PHE A 18 6.97 4.61 -5.98
C PHE A 18 6.81 3.20 -5.43
N VAL A 19 5.59 2.66 -5.43
CA VAL A 19 5.31 1.32 -4.93
C VAL A 19 5.97 0.25 -5.80
N GLU A 20 5.87 0.39 -7.12
CA GLU A 20 6.48 -0.55 -8.06
C GLU A 20 8.01 -0.58 -7.93
N GLU A 21 8.64 0.59 -7.90
CA GLU A 21 10.10 0.71 -7.78
C GLU A 21 10.62 0.26 -6.41
N THR A 22 9.91 0.59 -5.33
CA THR A 22 10.36 0.30 -3.95
C THR A 22 10.17 -1.16 -3.58
N PHE A 23 9.04 -1.76 -3.96
CA PHE A 23 8.66 -3.10 -3.53
C PHE A 23 8.80 -4.16 -4.63
N GLY A 24 9.12 -3.77 -5.86
CA GLY A 24 9.27 -4.70 -6.98
C GLY A 24 7.97 -5.39 -7.38
N VAL A 25 6.84 -4.71 -7.15
CA VAL A 25 5.50 -5.18 -7.52
C VAL A 25 5.06 -4.49 -8.81
N THR A 26 4.08 -5.06 -9.50
CA THR A 26 3.41 -4.40 -10.63
C THR A 26 1.99 -4.07 -10.22
N VAL A 27 1.57 -2.82 -10.44
CA VAL A 27 0.21 -2.34 -10.20
C VAL A 27 -0.50 -2.28 -11.54
N GLU A 28 -1.56 -3.07 -11.69
CA GLU A 28 -2.39 -3.01 -12.89
C GLU A 28 -3.31 -1.78 -12.84
N ASP A 29 -3.69 -1.25 -14.01
CA ASP A 29 -4.57 -0.06 -14.10
C ASP A 29 -5.90 -0.26 -13.35
N GLU A 30 -6.45 -1.49 -13.37
CA GLU A 30 -7.68 -1.83 -12.64
C GLU A 30 -7.51 -1.90 -11.13
N GLU A 31 -6.27 -1.96 -10.62
CA GLU A 31 -5.96 -1.98 -9.19
C GLU A 31 -5.82 -0.56 -8.62
N ILE A 32 -5.70 0.47 -9.48
CA ILE A 32 -5.60 1.89 -9.13
C ILE A 32 -7.00 2.43 -8.74
N LEU A 33 -7.53 1.87 -7.67
CA LEU A 33 -8.82 2.23 -7.10
C LEU A 33 -8.62 3.02 -5.80
N PRO A 34 -9.53 3.97 -5.47
CA PRO A 34 -9.50 4.65 -4.18
C PRO A 34 -9.44 3.67 -3.01
N GLU A 35 -10.09 2.51 -3.10
CA GLU A 35 -10.08 1.47 -2.06
C GLU A 35 -8.67 0.94 -1.71
N ASN A 36 -7.70 1.06 -2.62
CA ASN A 36 -6.31 0.66 -2.41
C ASN A 36 -5.37 1.85 -2.15
N PHE A 37 -5.69 3.05 -2.67
CA PHE A 37 -4.78 4.20 -2.70
C PHE A 37 -5.28 5.43 -1.90
N ASP A 38 -6.46 5.37 -1.29
CA ASP A 38 -7.03 6.51 -0.56
C ASP A 38 -6.47 6.65 0.87
N SER A 39 -5.69 5.68 1.36
CA SER A 39 -4.96 5.80 2.63
C SER A 39 -3.66 4.99 2.65
N VAL A 40 -2.72 5.39 3.53
CA VAL A 40 -1.48 4.63 3.78
C VAL A 40 -1.80 3.21 4.24
N THR A 41 -2.85 3.01 5.04
CA THR A 41 -3.23 1.69 5.55
C THR A 41 -3.68 0.75 4.43
N GLN A 42 -4.52 1.25 3.51
CA GLN A 42 -4.96 0.47 2.35
C GLN A 42 -3.78 0.18 1.42
N LEU A 43 -2.92 1.17 1.17
CA LEU A 43 -1.74 1.02 0.32
C LEU A 43 -0.77 -0.02 0.89
N ALA A 44 -0.46 0.07 2.19
CA ALA A 44 0.40 -0.89 2.86
C ALA A 44 -0.20 -2.31 2.84
N ARG A 45 -1.53 -2.44 2.98
CA ARG A 45 -2.22 -3.73 2.84
C ARG A 45 -2.05 -4.28 1.43
N TYR A 46 -2.30 -3.46 0.41
CA TYR A 46 -2.18 -3.83 -1.00
C TYR A 46 -0.75 -4.33 -1.32
N VAL A 47 0.27 -3.58 -0.90
CA VAL A 47 1.68 -3.95 -1.10
C VAL A 47 2.02 -5.29 -0.44
N ARG A 48 1.62 -5.50 0.82
CA ARG A 48 1.88 -6.76 1.54
C ARG A 48 1.24 -7.97 0.85
N VAL A 49 0.05 -7.80 0.28
CA VAL A 49 -0.63 -8.85 -0.46
C VAL A 49 0.14 -9.17 -1.76
N LYS A 50 0.59 -8.15 -2.49
CA LYS A 50 1.37 -8.32 -3.74
C LYS A 50 2.77 -8.91 -3.51
N THR A 51 3.46 -8.52 -2.45
CA THR A 51 4.80 -9.03 -2.14
C THR A 51 4.78 -10.44 -1.53
N GLY A 52 3.59 -10.99 -1.24
CA GLY A 52 3.47 -12.28 -0.55
C GLY A 52 4.02 -12.25 0.89
N GLU A 53 4.32 -11.06 1.42
CA GLU A 53 4.71 -10.87 2.81
C GLU A 53 3.47 -10.91 3.71
N VAL A 54 2.88 -12.10 3.84
CA VAL A 54 2.10 -12.47 5.02
C VAL A 54 3.10 -12.77 6.15
N LYS A 55 3.94 -11.79 6.50
CA LYS A 55 4.72 -11.87 7.73
C LYS A 55 3.77 -11.59 8.87
N SER A 56 3.22 -12.68 9.40
CA SER A 56 2.94 -12.92 10.81
C SER A 56 3.26 -11.72 11.72
N ASP A 57 2.29 -10.81 11.87
CA ASP A 57 2.33 -9.76 12.90
C ASP A 57 1.87 -10.31 14.27
N ALA A 58 2.03 -11.62 14.49
CA ALA A 58 1.82 -12.27 15.79
C ALA A 58 3.09 -12.22 16.67
N GLY A 59 3.91 -11.18 16.50
CA GLY A 59 5.28 -11.10 17.03
C GLY A 59 5.53 -10.06 18.11
N GLU A 60 4.51 -9.48 18.75
CA GLU A 60 4.70 -8.54 19.87
C GLU A 60 3.73 -8.80 21.04
N ARG A 61 3.55 -10.08 21.41
CA ARG A 61 3.06 -10.44 22.74
C ARG A 61 3.93 -11.56 23.30
N LEU A 62 4.55 -11.30 24.46
CA LEU A 62 5.41 -12.18 25.28
C LEU A 62 6.92 -12.08 25.03
N SER A 63 7.53 -10.98 25.45
CA SER A 63 8.80 -11.04 26.19
C SER A 63 8.96 -9.80 27.07
N THR A 64 8.38 -9.84 28.27
CA THR A 64 9.00 -9.20 29.43
C THR A 64 8.71 -10.10 30.61
N ALA A 65 9.80 -10.61 31.17
CA ALA A 65 9.88 -11.46 32.34
C ALA A 65 9.36 -10.79 33.61
#